data_AF-A0A9D1QXM8-F1
#
_entry.id   AF-A0A9D1QXM8-F1
#
_cell.length_a   1.000
_cell.length_b   1.000
_cell.length_c   1.000
_cell.angle_alpha   90.00
_cell.angle_beta   90.00
_cell.angle_gamma   90.00
#
_symmetry.space_group_name_H-M   'P 1'
#
loop_
_entity.id
_entity.type
_entity.pdbx_description
1 polymer ?
#
loop_
_entity_poly.entity_id
_entity_poly.type
_entity_poly.pdbx_seq_one_letter_code
_entity_poly.pdbx_strand_id
1 'polypeptide(L)'
;KSADLSGLKEALEAADAADTEGCTATSVAALERAVEEAEALLKGELTVNDQEAVNAAAAALRQAVEGLKKAAEPGTEPDAKPSDENPTTGEPLGVRGLLPLVPLSALTAAAALFCRRSVRRRADGRR
;
A
#
# COMPACT_ATOMS: atom_id res chain seq x y z
N LYS A 1 3.06 25.66 2.09
CA LYS A 1 1.92 24.89 2.64
C LYS A 1 2.43 23.49 2.94
N SER A 2 2.10 22.96 4.11
CA SER A 2 2.38 21.56 4.47
C SER A 2 1.36 20.61 3.83
N ALA A 3 1.69 19.33 3.77
CA ALA A 3 0.71 18.28 3.48
C ALA A 3 -0.36 18.22 4.60
N ASP A 4 -1.56 17.80 4.25
CA ASP A 4 -2.56 17.34 5.20
C ASP A 4 -2.23 15.92 5.65
N LEU A 5 -1.97 15.77 6.95
CA LEU A 5 -1.57 14.50 7.57
C LEU A 5 -2.72 13.84 8.32
N SER A 6 -3.93 14.42 8.28
CA SER A 6 -5.06 14.01 9.11
C SER A 6 -5.44 12.56 8.81
N GLY A 7 -5.57 12.22 7.53
CA GLY A 7 -5.89 10.85 7.11
C GLY A 7 -4.80 9.82 7.45
N LEU A 8 -3.52 10.22 7.44
CA LEU A 8 -2.40 9.35 7.80
C LEU A 8 -2.37 9.09 9.32
N LYS A 9 -2.63 10.12 10.13
CA LYS A 9 -2.71 9.99 11.59
C LYS A 9 -3.90 9.14 12.02
N GLU A 10 -5.07 9.34 11.43
CA GLU A 10 -6.24 8.50 11.67
C GLU A 10 -5.95 7.03 11.33
N ALA A 11 -5.23 6.76 10.23
CA ALA A 11 -4.86 5.41 9.84
C ALA A 11 -3.87 4.77 10.83
N LEU A 12 -2.93 5.55 11.38
CA LEU A 12 -2.03 5.09 12.44
C LEU A 12 -2.77 4.77 13.73
N GLU A 13 -3.72 5.61 14.15
CA GLU A 13 -4.55 5.32 15.33
C GLU A 13 -5.41 4.06 15.13
N ALA A 14 -5.96 3.87 13.93
CA ALA A 14 -6.70 2.65 13.59
C ALA A 14 -5.80 1.40 13.57
N ALA A 15 -4.53 1.55 13.20
CA ALA A 15 -3.54 0.47 13.24
C ALA A 15 -3.13 0.11 14.67
N ASP A 16 -2.94 1.10 15.54
CA ASP A 16 -2.61 0.90 16.95
C ASP A 16 -3.77 0.24 17.72
N ALA A 17 -5.00 0.60 17.36
CA ALA A 17 -6.22 -0.01 17.89
C ALA A 17 -6.56 -1.37 17.24
N ALA A 18 -5.82 -1.81 16.23
CA ALA A 18 -6.08 -3.07 15.56
C ALA A 18 -5.66 -4.25 16.45
N ASP A 19 -6.60 -5.16 16.69
CA ASP A 19 -6.29 -6.39 17.39
C ASP A 19 -5.50 -7.33 16.48
N THR A 20 -4.31 -7.72 16.93
CA THR A 20 -3.42 -8.65 16.21
C THR A 20 -3.47 -10.06 16.81
N GLU A 21 -4.32 -10.30 17.82
CA GLU A 21 -4.48 -11.58 18.46
C GLU A 21 -5.14 -12.56 17.48
N GLY A 22 -4.52 -13.73 17.29
CA GLY A 22 -4.99 -14.72 16.33
C GLY A 22 -4.69 -14.41 14.85
N CYS A 23 -4.05 -13.28 14.53
CA CYS A 23 -3.62 -12.95 13.17
C CYS A 23 -2.37 -13.75 12.76
N THR A 24 -2.19 -13.92 11.45
CA THR A 24 -0.97 -14.54 10.91
C THR A 24 0.23 -13.59 11.01
N ALA A 25 1.43 -14.15 11.23
CA ALA A 25 2.67 -13.37 11.29
C ALA A 25 2.90 -12.51 10.03
N THR A 26 2.46 -12.98 8.86
CA THR A 26 2.56 -12.23 7.60
C THR A 26 1.69 -10.97 7.60
N SER A 27 0.44 -11.06 8.08
CA SER A 27 -0.47 -9.92 8.16
C SER A 27 0.00 -8.89 9.18
N VAL A 28 0.53 -9.36 10.33
CA VAL A 28 1.09 -8.48 11.36
C VAL A 28 2.32 -7.75 10.84
N ALA A 29 3.25 -8.47 10.20
CA ALA A 29 4.43 -7.85 9.59
C ALA A 29 4.08 -6.82 8.51
N ALA A 30 3.00 -7.02 7.75
CA ALA A 30 2.52 -6.05 6.77
C ALA A 30 2.02 -4.76 7.43
N LEU A 31 1.30 -4.87 8.56
CA LEU A 31 0.87 -3.73 9.35
C LEU A 31 2.06 -2.96 9.93
N GLU A 32 2.98 -3.66 10.60
CA GLU A 32 4.18 -3.05 11.20
C GLU A 32 4.99 -2.26 10.17
N ARG A 33 5.19 -2.84 8.97
CA ARG A 33 5.88 -2.15 7.88
C ARG A 33 5.15 -0.89 7.41
N ALA A 34 3.83 -0.95 7.30
CA ALA A 34 3.03 0.22 6.91
C ALA A 34 3.09 1.33 7.99
N VAL A 35 3.13 0.95 9.27
CA VAL A 35 3.31 1.87 10.40
C VAL A 35 4.69 2.52 10.34
N GLU A 36 5.75 1.74 10.16
CA GLU A 36 7.12 2.27 10.04
C GLU A 36 7.28 3.25 8.88
N GLU A 37 6.71 2.94 7.71
CA GLU A 37 6.75 3.82 6.54
C GLU A 37 5.98 5.13 6.79
N ALA A 38 4.81 5.06 7.42
CA ALA A 38 4.03 6.24 7.81
C ALA A 38 4.77 7.11 8.83
N GLU A 39 5.38 6.52 9.85
CA GLU A 39 6.20 7.26 10.81
C GLU A 39 7.43 7.90 10.17
N ALA A 40 8.09 7.20 9.23
CA ALA A 40 9.22 7.73 8.51
C ALA A 40 8.84 8.97 7.68
N LEU A 41 7.66 8.97 7.07
CA LEU A 41 7.10 10.15 6.39
C LEU A 41 6.87 11.29 7.38
N LEU A 42 6.26 11.02 8.54
CA LEU A 42 5.99 12.03 9.57
C LEU A 42 7.26 12.65 10.18
N LYS A 43 8.39 11.93 10.17
CA LYS A 43 9.70 12.43 10.59
C LYS A 43 10.34 13.36 9.54
N GLY A 44 9.87 13.34 8.30
CA GLY A 44 10.32 14.19 7.20
C GLY A 44 9.60 15.54 7.13
N GLU A 45 10.16 16.48 6.36
CA GLU A 45 9.48 17.73 6.03
C GLU A 45 8.52 17.50 4.86
N LEU A 46 7.24 17.33 5.17
CA LEU A 46 6.19 17.04 4.19
C LEU A 46 5.51 18.33 3.71
N THR A 47 5.50 18.51 2.39
CA THR A 47 4.91 19.65 1.71
C THR A 47 3.68 19.22 0.90
N VAL A 48 2.94 20.18 0.35
CA VAL A 48 1.80 19.88 -0.55
C VAL A 48 2.16 19.01 -1.76
N ASN A 49 3.44 18.97 -2.16
CA ASN A 49 3.89 18.09 -3.25
C ASN A 49 3.95 16.62 -2.82
N ASP A 50 4.03 16.36 -1.51
CA ASP A 50 4.12 15.04 -0.92
C ASP A 50 2.73 14.49 -0.55
N GLN A 51 1.66 15.23 -0.84
CA GLN A 51 0.30 14.87 -0.46
C GLN A 51 -0.12 13.50 -1.04
N GLU A 52 0.29 13.19 -2.27
CA GLU A 52 0.02 11.88 -2.88
C GLU A 52 0.69 10.76 -2.09
N ALA A 53 1.96 10.95 -1.69
CA ALA A 53 2.69 9.97 -0.88
C ALA A 53 2.05 9.80 0.51
N VAL A 54 1.63 10.90 1.14
CA VAL A 54 0.89 10.87 2.42
C VAL A 54 -0.43 10.11 2.27
N ASN A 55 -1.19 10.38 1.22
CA ASN A 55 -2.46 9.70 0.94
C ASN A 55 -2.24 8.20 0.65
N ALA A 56 -1.19 7.86 -0.11
CA ALA A 56 -0.83 6.48 -0.42
C ALA A 56 -0.44 5.71 0.85
N ALA A 57 0.36 6.31 1.74
CA ALA A 57 0.71 5.70 3.01
C ALA A 57 -0.52 5.51 3.92
N ALA A 58 -1.43 6.48 3.95
CA ALA A 58 -2.68 6.36 4.69
C ALA A 58 -3.57 5.23 4.15
N ALA A 59 -3.65 5.10 2.82
CA ALA A 59 -4.39 4.01 2.17
C ALA A 59 -3.75 2.64 2.44
N ALA A 60 -2.42 2.53 2.37
CA ALA A 60 -1.69 1.29 2.66
C ALA A 60 -1.89 0.83 4.11
N LEU A 61 -1.84 1.74 5.07
CA LEU A 61 -2.14 1.45 6.48
C LEU A 61 -3.57 0.93 6.66
N ARG A 62 -4.56 1.62 6.07
CA ARG A 62 -5.97 1.18 6.14
C ARG A 62 -6.15 -0.22 5.56
N GLN A 63 -5.55 -0.51 4.41
CA GLN A 63 -5.59 -1.84 3.80
C GLN A 63 -4.92 -2.90 4.65
N ALA A 64 -3.80 -2.58 5.33
CA ALA A 64 -3.16 -3.52 6.24
C ALA A 64 -4.04 -3.84 7.45
N VAL A 65 -4.71 -2.84 8.03
CA VAL A 65 -5.67 -3.02 9.13
C VAL A 65 -6.88 -3.85 8.70
N GLU A 66 -7.44 -3.59 7.51
CA GLU A 66 -8.54 -4.39 6.97
C GLU A 66 -8.11 -5.83 6.67
N GLY A 67 -6.90 -6.00 6.13
CA GLY A 67 -6.30 -7.31 5.87
C GLY A 67 -6.07 -8.11 7.15
N LEU A 68 -5.72 -7.45 8.26
CA LEU A 68 -5.66 -8.07 9.58
C LEU A 68 -7.03 -8.55 10.05
N LYS A 69 -8.07 -7.71 9.98
CA LYS A 69 -9.43 -8.12 10.36
C LYS A 69 -9.91 -9.34 9.57
N LYS A 70 -9.63 -9.37 8.26
CA LYS A 70 -9.98 -10.51 7.41
C LYS A 70 -9.19 -11.78 7.76
N ALA A 71 -7.93 -11.64 8.20
CA ALA A 71 -7.09 -12.76 8.63
C ALA A 71 -7.43 -13.26 10.05
N ALA A 72 -7.96 -12.39 10.91
CA ALA A 72 -8.38 -12.71 12.27
C ALA A 72 -9.67 -13.55 12.32
N GLU A 73 -10.54 -13.45 11.30
CA GLU A 73 -11.73 -14.29 11.21
C GLU A 73 -11.35 -15.71 10.74
N PRO A 74 -11.47 -16.75 11.59
CA PRO A 74 -11.19 -18.12 11.19
C PRO A 74 -12.35 -18.63 10.31
N GLY A 75 -12.39 -18.27 9.02
CA GLY A 75 -13.47 -18.76 8.18
C GLY A 75 -13.69 -18.27 6.76
N THR A 76 -12.95 -17.32 6.19
CA THR A 76 -13.16 -16.99 4.75
C THR A 76 -11.84 -16.75 4.03
N GLU A 77 -11.27 -17.86 3.56
CA GLU A 77 -10.47 -17.94 2.34
C GLU A 77 -11.00 -16.93 1.30
N PRO A 78 -10.16 -16.16 0.60
CA PRO A 78 -10.63 -15.24 -0.41
C PRO A 78 -11.33 -16.03 -1.50
N ASP A 79 -12.66 -15.95 -1.52
CA ASP A 79 -13.50 -16.37 -2.62
C ASP A 79 -13.03 -15.59 -3.86
N ALA A 80 -12.15 -16.21 -4.63
CA ALA A 80 -11.88 -15.86 -5.99
C ALA A 80 -13.12 -16.24 -6.81
N LYS A 81 -14.16 -15.41 -6.71
CA LYS A 81 -15.26 -15.39 -7.68
C LYS A 81 -15.39 -13.97 -8.22
N PRO A 82 -15.14 -13.76 -9.51
CA PRO A 82 -15.55 -12.53 -10.18
C PRO A 82 -17.08 -12.51 -10.20
N SER A 83 -17.70 -11.50 -9.60
CA SER A 83 -19.13 -11.25 -9.79
C SER A 83 -19.36 -10.76 -11.21
N ASP A 84 -19.87 -11.68 -12.03
CA ASP A 84 -21.07 -11.55 -12.87
C ASP A 84 -21.38 -10.16 -13.44
N GLU A 85 -21.07 -9.97 -14.73
CA GLU A 85 -21.86 -9.11 -15.62
C GLU A 85 -22.37 -9.99 -16.76
N ASN A 86 -23.60 -10.48 -16.61
CA ASN A 86 -24.41 -10.95 -17.72
C ASN A 86 -25.08 -9.73 -18.38
N PRO A 87 -25.03 -9.62 -19.72
CA PRO A 87 -26.32 -9.55 -20.37
C PRO A 87 -26.45 -10.43 -21.62
N THR A 88 -27.60 -11.10 -21.64
CA THR A 88 -28.50 -11.32 -22.76
C THR A 88 -28.26 -12.52 -23.68
N THR A 89 -29.21 -13.45 -23.56
CA THR A 89 -29.76 -14.38 -24.54
C THR A 89 -29.61 -13.92 -26.00
N GLY A 90 -29.07 -14.80 -26.85
CA GLY A 90 -29.13 -14.63 -28.30
C GLY A 90 -28.21 -15.53 -29.15
N GLU A 91 -28.45 -16.85 -29.11
CA GLU A 91 -28.22 -17.81 -30.21
C GLU A 91 -26.77 -18.25 -30.57
N PRO A 92 -26.59 -19.49 -31.11
CA PRO A 92 -25.29 -20.13 -31.28
C PRO A 92 -24.71 -19.96 -32.70
N LEU A 93 -23.38 -19.88 -32.78
CA LEU A 93 -22.50 -20.52 -33.78
C LEU A 93 -21.32 -19.62 -34.20
N GLY A 94 -20.13 -20.01 -33.73
CA GLY A 94 -18.92 -20.15 -34.56
C GLY A 94 -18.25 -18.89 -35.10
N VAL A 95 -17.15 -18.47 -34.45
CA VAL A 95 -15.93 -17.93 -35.09
C VAL A 95 -14.86 -17.78 -33.98
N ARG A 96 -13.77 -18.55 -33.94
CA ARG A 96 -12.58 -18.52 -34.81
C ARG A 96 -11.42 -17.76 -34.15
N GLY A 97 -10.53 -18.52 -33.50
CA GLY A 97 -9.08 -18.39 -33.67
C GLY A 97 -8.31 -17.41 -32.79
N LEU A 98 -7.47 -17.99 -31.91
CA LEU A 98 -6.03 -17.71 -31.73
C LEU A 98 -5.57 -16.34 -31.15
N LEU A 99 -4.95 -16.43 -29.95
CA LEU A 99 -3.89 -15.63 -29.29
C LEU A 99 -3.13 -14.54 -30.11
N PRO A 100 -2.51 -13.50 -29.48
CA PRO A 100 -1.76 -13.62 -28.22
C PRO A 100 -1.84 -12.49 -27.16
N LEU A 101 -1.48 -12.92 -25.96
CA LEU A 101 -1.21 -12.23 -24.69
C LEU A 101 -0.07 -11.20 -24.81
N VAL A 102 -0.29 -9.95 -24.40
CA VAL A 102 0.76 -8.93 -24.24
C VAL A 102 1.12 -8.79 -22.75
N PRO A 103 2.39 -8.96 -22.34
CA PRO A 103 2.80 -8.84 -20.94
C PRO A 103 2.92 -7.37 -20.51
N LEU A 104 2.13 -6.96 -19.52
CA LEU A 104 2.21 -5.66 -18.86
C LEU A 104 3.42 -5.63 -17.90
N SER A 105 4.61 -5.39 -18.43
CA SER A 105 5.82 -5.23 -17.64
C SER A 105 6.56 -3.95 -18.02
N ALA A 106 6.31 -2.90 -17.25
CA ALA A 106 7.17 -1.73 -17.16
C ALA A 106 6.86 -0.94 -15.86
N LEU A 107 7.06 -1.58 -14.70
CA LEU A 107 7.26 -0.84 -13.45
C LEU A 107 8.68 -0.29 -13.49
N THR A 108 8.87 0.86 -14.11
CA THR A 108 10.17 1.55 -14.12
C THR A 108 10.43 2.15 -12.75
N ALA A 109 11.33 1.49 -12.03
CA ALA A 109 11.94 1.97 -10.79
C ALA A 109 12.64 3.32 -11.02
N ALA A 110 12.17 4.36 -10.34
CA ALA A 110 12.87 5.63 -10.19
C ALA A 110 13.11 5.92 -8.69
N ALA A 111 13.88 5.05 -8.03
CA ALA A 111 14.39 5.28 -6.68
C ALA A 111 15.92 5.27 -6.72
N ALA A 112 16.55 6.35 -7.18
CA ALA A 112 18.01 6.42 -7.23
C ALA A 112 18.62 7.83 -7.07
N LEU A 113 17.94 8.81 -6.46
CA LEU A 113 18.52 10.15 -6.27
C LEU A 113 18.25 10.82 -4.91
N PHE A 114 18.23 10.07 -3.80
CA PHE A 114 18.40 10.74 -2.49
C PHE A 114 19.21 9.99 -1.42
N CYS A 115 20.07 9.04 -1.80
CA CYS A 115 21.03 8.44 -0.86
C CYS A 115 22.47 8.96 -0.99
N ARG A 116 22.70 10.07 -1.71
CA ARG A 116 24.06 10.62 -1.92
C ARG A 116 24.34 12.00 -1.32
N ARG A 117 23.47 12.56 -0.46
CA ARG A 117 23.72 13.88 0.16
C ARG A 117 23.85 13.92 1.69
N SER A 118 23.56 12.85 2.42
CA SER A 118 23.65 12.86 3.89
C SER A 118 25.03 12.51 4.47
N VAL A 119 25.97 11.96 3.68
CA VAL A 119 27.32 11.55 4.17
C VAL A 119 28.43 12.54 3.79
N ARG A 120 28.15 13.85 3.75
CA ARG A 120 29.20 14.89 3.59
C ARG A 120 29.08 16.12 4.50
N ARG A 121 28.31 16.08 5.59
CA ARG A 121 28.27 17.20 6.57
C ARG A 121 28.33 16.75 8.03
N ARG A 122 29.30 15.90 8.38
CA ARG A 122 29.72 15.67 9.78
C ARG A 122 31.24 15.52 9.92
N ALA A 123 31.97 16.36 9.20
CA ALA A 123 33.41 16.50 9.41
C ALA A 123 33.82 17.94 9.10
N ASP A 124 33.28 18.91 9.85
CA ASP A 124 34.01 20.15 10.12
C ASP A 124 33.38 20.90 11.30
N GLY A 125 34.24 21.46 12.15
CA GLY A 125 33.81 22.37 13.22
C GLY A 125 33.91 21.87 14.66
N ARG A 126 35.00 21.19 15.03
CA ARG A 126 35.51 21.26 16.41
C ARG A 126 37.03 21.49 16.37
N ARG A 127 37.43 22.75 16.21
CA ARG A 127 38.64 23.38 16.74
C ARG A 127 38.58 24.88 16.49
#